data_AF-A0A764WL38-F1
#
_entry.id   AF-A0A764WL38-F1
#
_cell.length_a   1.000
_cell.length_b   1.000
_cell.length_c   1.000
_cell.angle_alpha   90.00
_cell.angle_beta   90.00
_cell.angle_gamma   90.00
#
_symmetry.space_group_name_H-M   'P 1'
#
loop_
_entity.id
_entity.type
_entity.pdbx_description
1 polymer ?
#
loop_
_entity_poly.entity_id
_entity_poly.type
_entity_poly.pdbx_seq_one_letter_code
_entity_poly.pdbx_strand_id
1 'polypeptide(L)'
;MNTNMTIQVTPADNLRKLNDLLAVLGQSMRDGTSPSEEIETCIGIAWDLGNSAYNRILTQSQVNQPTTDYTPYNIGNRIQIAREKLGMSEDDLAEKLNIHPGDVLTWEDGADQPLAGMVIPLANALKCDPMWLLTGKNAESEV
;
A
#
# COMPACT_ATOMS: atom_id res chain seq x y z
N MET A 1 -12.73 32.68 24.02
CA MET A 1 -11.70 31.68 24.34
C MET A 1 -12.21 30.36 23.80
N ASN A 2 -11.82 29.99 22.58
CA ASN A 2 -12.31 28.78 21.93
C ASN A 2 -11.20 27.75 21.95
N THR A 3 -11.29 26.79 22.87
CA THR A 3 -10.47 25.59 22.89
C THR A 3 -10.88 24.71 21.71
N ASN A 4 -10.18 24.83 20.59
CA ASN A 4 -10.18 23.83 19.54
C ASN A 4 -9.57 22.55 20.12
N MET A 5 -10.41 21.68 20.66
CA MET A 5 -10.04 20.36 21.13
C MET A 5 -9.85 19.48 19.89
N THR A 6 -8.70 19.59 19.25
CA THR A 6 -8.28 18.67 18.20
C THR A 6 -8.18 17.28 18.84
N ILE A 7 -9.14 16.40 18.56
CA ILE A 7 -9.06 14.99 18.96
C ILE A 7 -7.86 14.43 18.19
N GLN A 8 -6.72 14.36 18.87
CA GLN A 8 -5.54 13.69 18.36
C GLN A 8 -5.90 12.20 18.31
N VAL A 9 -6.36 11.71 17.15
CA VAL A 9 -6.57 10.27 16.96
C VAL A 9 -5.23 9.59 17.20
N THR A 10 -5.12 8.86 18.30
CA THR A 10 -3.86 8.25 18.72
C THR A 10 -3.66 6.94 17.96
N PRO A 11 -2.42 6.48 17.77
CA PRO A 11 -2.19 5.14 17.23
C PRO A 11 -2.90 4.03 18.02
N ALA A 12 -3.05 4.21 19.33
CA ALA A 12 -3.80 3.29 20.20
C ALA A 12 -5.29 3.21 19.84
N ASP A 13 -5.90 4.29 19.36
CA ASP A 13 -7.30 4.29 18.93
C ASP A 13 -7.51 3.50 17.64
N ASN A 14 -6.58 3.55 16.69
CA ASN A 14 -6.65 2.76 15.47
C ASN A 14 -6.44 1.26 15.76
N LEU A 15 -5.51 0.91 16.66
CA LEU A 15 -5.31 -0.47 17.09
C LEU A 15 -6.52 -1.04 17.84
N ARG A 16 -7.20 -0.20 18.62
CA ARG A 16 -8.44 -0.61 19.29
C ARG A 16 -9.57 -0.88 18.29
N LYS A 17 -9.76 0.01 17.31
CA LYS A 17 -10.73 -0.20 16.22
C LYS A 17 -10.43 -1.47 15.41
N LEU A 18 -9.16 -1.75 15.15
CA LEU A 18 -8.73 -2.99 14.50
C LEU A 18 -9.10 -4.22 15.32
N ASN A 19 -8.76 -4.22 16.61
CA ASN A 19 -9.07 -5.33 17.50
C ASN A 19 -10.57 -5.59 17.62
N ASP A 20 -11.37 -4.53 17.72
CA ASP A 20 -12.84 -4.61 17.77
C ASP A 20 -13.40 -5.19 16.46
N LEU A 21 -12.87 -4.76 15.31
CA LEU A 21 -13.30 -5.26 14.00
C LEU A 21 -12.93 -6.74 13.79
N LEU A 22 -11.73 -7.16 14.22
CA LEU A 22 -11.31 -8.56 14.16
C LEU A 22 -12.17 -9.46 15.06
N ALA A 23 -12.59 -8.96 16.21
CA ALA A 23 -13.50 -9.69 17.10
C ALA A 23 -14.89 -9.87 16.46
N VAL A 24 -15.44 -8.82 15.84
CA VAL A 24 -16.72 -8.88 15.10
C VAL A 24 -16.62 -9.86 13.93
N LEU A 25 -15.55 -9.78 13.13
CA LEU A 25 -15.30 -10.68 12.02
C LEU A 25 -15.26 -12.15 12.47
N GLY A 26 -14.54 -12.43 13.55
CA GLY A 26 -14.45 -13.77 14.12
C GLY A 26 -15.80 -14.31 14.62
N GLN A 27 -16.67 -13.44 15.13
CA GLN A 27 -18.02 -13.81 15.55
C GLN A 27 -18.92 -14.08 14.34
N SER A 28 -18.90 -13.20 13.34
CA SER A 28 -19.66 -13.37 12.09
C SER A 28 -19.31 -14.66 11.34
N MET A 29 -18.02 -15.04 11.33
CA MET A 29 -17.58 -16.31 10.72
C MET A 29 -18.06 -17.54 11.51
N ARG A 30 -18.15 -17.45 12.85
CA ARG A 30 -18.61 -18.56 13.70
C ARG A 30 -20.12 -18.77 13.60
N ASP A 31 -20.87 -17.67 13.50
CA ASP A 31 -22.32 -17.70 13.43
C ASP A 31 -22.80 -18.11 12.02
N GLY A 32 -21.90 -18.05 11.01
CA GLY A 32 -22.16 -18.54 9.65
C GLY A 32 -23.22 -17.75 8.89
N THR A 33 -23.65 -16.61 9.43
CA THR A 33 -24.75 -15.80 8.92
C THR A 33 -24.32 -14.71 7.96
N SER A 34 -23.03 -14.36 7.95
CA SER A 34 -22.49 -13.30 7.10
C SER A 34 -22.07 -13.84 5.73
N PRO A 35 -22.50 -13.20 4.62
CA PRO A 35 -22.02 -13.50 3.27
C PRO A 35 -20.49 -13.36 3.17
N SER A 36 -19.87 -14.13 2.27
CA SER A 36 -18.41 -14.08 2.02
C SER A 36 -17.92 -12.69 1.61
N GLU A 37 -18.76 -11.92 0.92
CA GLU A 37 -18.46 -10.55 0.48
C GLU A 37 -18.34 -9.56 1.66
N GLU A 38 -19.15 -9.73 2.70
CA GLU A 38 -19.04 -8.93 3.94
C GLU A 38 -17.77 -9.29 4.71
N ILE A 39 -17.38 -10.57 4.71
CA ILE A 39 -16.16 -11.06 5.35
C ILE A 39 -14.92 -10.47 4.67
N GLU A 40 -14.86 -10.51 3.34
CA GLU A 40 -13.76 -9.95 2.55
C GLU A 40 -13.64 -8.44 2.74
N THR A 41 -14.78 -7.73 2.75
CA THR A 41 -14.83 -6.29 3.01
C THR A 41 -14.28 -5.95 4.40
N CYS A 42 -14.65 -6.72 5.43
CA CYS A 42 -14.14 -6.52 6.79
C CYS A 42 -12.63 -6.82 6.92
N ILE A 43 -12.10 -7.79 6.17
CA ILE A 43 -10.66 -8.07 6.14
C ILE A 43 -9.89 -6.89 5.52
N GLY A 44 -10.40 -6.30 4.44
CA GLY A 44 -9.81 -5.09 3.83
C GLY A 44 -9.77 -3.91 4.79
N ILE A 45 -10.88 -3.62 5.47
CA ILE A 45 -10.95 -2.52 6.46
C ILE A 45 -10.01 -2.76 7.65
N ALA A 46 -9.88 -4.01 8.11
CA ALA A 46 -8.95 -4.37 9.17
C ALA A 46 -7.49 -4.14 8.75
N TRP A 47 -7.14 -4.52 7.52
CA TRP A 47 -5.83 -4.26 6.95
C TRP A 47 -5.49 -2.77 6.90
N ASP A 48 -6.42 -1.94 6.41
CA ASP A 48 -6.24 -0.49 6.30
C ASP A 48 -6.08 0.19 7.67
N LEU A 49 -6.86 -0.25 8.67
CA LEU A 49 -6.74 0.24 10.05
C LEU A 49 -5.39 -0.13 10.67
N GLY A 50 -4.90 -1.34 10.42
CA GLY A 50 -3.58 -1.81 10.86
C GLY A 50 -2.45 -1.00 10.23
N ASN A 51 -2.49 -0.81 8.91
CA ASN A 51 -1.50 -0.03 8.18
C ASN A 51 -1.52 1.45 8.58
N SER A 52 -2.70 2.03 8.80
CA SER A 52 -2.83 3.41 9.29
C SER A 52 -2.24 3.56 10.70
N ALA A 53 -2.47 2.60 11.61
CA ALA A 53 -1.87 2.61 12.93
C ALA A 53 -0.34 2.50 12.85
N TYR A 54 0.15 1.56 12.05
CA TYR A 54 1.57 1.29 11.84
C TYR A 54 2.31 2.51 11.28
N ASN A 55 1.80 3.12 10.21
CA ASN A 55 2.40 4.29 9.60
C ASN A 55 2.41 5.50 10.55
N ARG A 56 1.37 5.67 11.38
CA ARG A 56 1.31 6.76 12.37
C ARG A 56 2.35 6.60 13.49
N ILE A 57 2.59 5.36 13.93
CA ILE A 57 3.64 5.05 14.92
C ILE A 57 5.02 5.39 14.34
N LEU A 58 5.23 5.08 13.05
CA LEU A 58 6.49 5.31 12.38
C LEU A 58 6.72 6.78 12.03
N THR A 59 5.68 7.56 11.72
CA THR A 59 5.82 9.01 11.48
C THR A 59 6.24 9.84 12.70
N GLN A 60 6.23 9.28 13.91
CA GLN A 60 6.76 9.95 15.12
C GLN A 60 8.28 9.80 15.29
N SER A 61 8.95 9.03 14.44
CA SER A 61 10.40 8.87 14.44
C SER A 61 10.87 8.85 12.98
N GLN A 62 11.47 9.93 12.48
CA GLN A 62 12.07 9.89 11.14
C GLN A 62 13.01 8.68 11.03
N VAL A 63 12.83 7.82 10.01
CA VAL A 63 13.77 6.84 9.36
C VAL A 63 13.12 5.48 9.03
N ASN A 64 13.33 5.04 7.78
CA ASN A 64 13.37 3.68 7.20
C ASN A 64 12.47 2.57 7.76
N GLN A 65 11.60 1.99 6.91
CA GLN A 65 11.07 0.64 7.12
C GLN A 65 11.88 -0.41 6.36
N PRO A 66 12.42 -1.46 7.02
CA PRO A 66 12.76 -2.72 6.39
C PRO A 66 11.74 -3.83 6.69
N THR A 67 11.34 -4.49 5.59
CA THR A 67 11.05 -5.93 5.43
C THR A 67 9.87 -6.56 6.18
N THR A 68 8.75 -6.74 5.48
CA THR A 68 7.98 -7.98 5.52
C THR A 68 8.03 -8.60 4.11
N ASP A 69 8.00 -9.94 4.00
CA ASP A 69 7.89 -10.70 2.74
C ASP A 69 6.52 -10.44 2.07
N TYR A 70 6.27 -9.18 1.74
CA TYR A 70 5.13 -8.71 0.98
C TYR A 70 5.42 -9.02 -0.49
N THR A 71 4.81 -10.07 -1.04
CA THR A 71 4.67 -10.18 -2.50
C THR A 71 3.64 -9.13 -2.93
N PRO A 72 4.05 -8.03 -3.59
CA PRO A 72 3.13 -6.99 -3.99
C PRO A 72 2.25 -7.56 -5.11
N TYR A 73 0.96 -7.75 -4.82
CA TYR A 73 0.01 -8.50 -5.64
C TYR A 73 -0.20 -7.91 -7.04
N ASN A 74 0.19 -6.66 -7.28
CA ASN A 74 0.04 -6.00 -8.58
C ASN A 74 1.30 -5.16 -8.94
N ILE A 75 1.35 -4.69 -10.18
CA ILE A 75 2.44 -3.87 -10.71
C ILE A 75 2.52 -2.49 -10.04
N GLY A 76 1.38 -1.91 -9.67
CA GLY A 76 1.27 -0.63 -8.96
C GLY A 76 2.09 -0.59 -7.68
N ASN A 77 1.92 -1.59 -6.82
CA ASN A 77 2.65 -1.68 -5.56
C ASN A 77 4.17 -1.79 -5.80
N ARG A 78 4.61 -2.46 -6.88
CA ARG A 78 6.04 -2.53 -7.24
C ARG A 78 6.58 -1.22 -7.78
N ILE A 79 5.76 -0.46 -8.52
CA ILE A 79 6.08 0.91 -8.94
C ILE A 79 6.30 1.79 -7.71
N GLN A 80 5.34 1.80 -6.79
CA GLN A 80 5.42 2.57 -5.54
C GLN A 80 6.69 2.22 -4.75
N ILE A 81 6.92 0.92 -4.49
CA ILE A 81 8.10 0.44 -3.76
C ILE A 81 9.40 0.91 -4.42
N ALA A 82 9.51 0.79 -5.74
CA ALA A 82 10.72 1.18 -6.44
C ALA A 82 10.90 2.71 -6.46
N ARG A 83 9.81 3.47 -6.59
CA ARG A 83 9.80 4.93 -6.55
C ARG A 83 10.26 5.45 -5.19
N GLU A 84 9.67 4.94 -4.12
CA GLU A 84 9.99 5.33 -2.75
C GLU A 84 11.43 4.96 -2.36
N LYS A 85 11.95 3.82 -2.85
CA LYS A 85 13.37 3.45 -2.67
C LYS A 85 14.34 4.45 -3.29
N LEU A 86 13.91 5.17 -4.33
CA LEU A 86 14.69 6.24 -4.96
C LEU A 86 14.45 7.61 -4.32
N GLY A 87 13.59 7.69 -3.29
CA GLY A 87 13.22 8.96 -2.65
C GLY A 87 12.40 9.89 -3.54
N MET A 88 11.68 9.32 -4.52
CA MET A 88 10.88 10.08 -5.48
C MET A 88 9.43 10.22 -5.03
N SER A 89 8.81 11.36 -5.30
CA SER A 89 7.36 11.54 -5.27
C SER A 89 6.68 11.00 -6.55
N GLU A 90 5.35 10.86 -6.53
CA GLU A 90 4.55 10.50 -7.71
C GLU A 90 4.80 11.49 -8.87
N ASP A 91 4.86 12.79 -8.54
CA ASP A 91 5.18 13.87 -9.48
C ASP A 91 6.57 13.69 -10.11
N ASP A 92 7.59 13.34 -9.31
CA ASP A 92 8.95 13.12 -9.82
C ASP A 92 9.02 11.95 -10.81
N LEU A 93 8.24 10.88 -10.56
CA LEU A 93 8.17 9.75 -11.47
C LEU A 93 7.43 10.11 -12.76
N ALA A 94 6.32 10.84 -12.64
CA ALA A 94 5.55 11.31 -13.77
C ALA A 94 6.36 12.24 -14.67
N GLU A 95 7.16 13.14 -14.08
CA GLU A 95 8.07 14.03 -14.82
C GLU A 95 9.12 13.22 -15.60
N LYS A 96 9.73 12.19 -14.98
CA LYS A 96 10.71 11.32 -15.68
C LYS A 96 10.09 10.54 -16.85
N LEU A 97 8.82 10.18 -16.74
CA LEU A 97 8.10 9.42 -17.76
C LEU A 97 7.39 10.32 -18.78
N ASN A 98 7.37 11.64 -18.55
CA ASN A 98 6.62 12.62 -19.33
C ASN A 98 5.13 12.26 -19.44
N ILE A 99 4.51 11.97 -18.30
CA ILE A 99 3.07 11.63 -18.14
C ILE A 99 2.42 12.51 -17.07
N HIS A 100 1.11 12.35 -16.85
CA HIS A 100 0.41 13.09 -15.81
C HIS A 100 0.63 12.40 -14.44
N PRO A 101 0.85 13.13 -13.34
CA PRO A 101 1.03 12.52 -12.01
C PRO A 101 -0.15 11.67 -11.55
N GLY A 102 -1.36 12.05 -11.96
CA GLY A 102 -2.56 11.24 -11.74
C GLY A 102 -2.50 9.84 -12.36
N ASP A 103 -1.71 9.63 -13.42
CA ASP A 103 -1.51 8.28 -13.99
C ASP A 103 -0.67 7.41 -13.05
N VAL A 104 0.35 7.99 -12.40
CA VAL A 104 1.17 7.28 -11.41
C VAL A 104 0.33 6.94 -10.18
N LEU A 105 -0.48 7.89 -9.70
CA LEU A 105 -1.39 7.69 -8.58
C LEU A 105 -2.37 6.54 -8.85
N THR A 106 -3.04 6.54 -10.02
CA THR A 106 -4.01 5.49 -10.36
C THR A 106 -3.35 4.13 -10.59
N TRP A 107 -2.08 4.07 -10.97
CA TRP A 107 -1.34 2.82 -11.02
C TRP A 107 -1.03 2.30 -9.61
N GLU A 108 -0.57 3.17 -8.71
CA GLU A 108 -0.15 2.80 -7.36
C GLU A 108 -1.32 2.49 -6.42
N ASP A 109 -2.47 3.13 -6.60
CA ASP A 109 -3.71 2.81 -5.87
C ASP A 109 -4.47 1.60 -6.45
N GLY A 110 -4.08 1.13 -7.64
CA GLY A 110 -4.66 -0.01 -8.33
C GLY A 110 -5.94 0.27 -9.11
N ALA A 111 -6.33 1.54 -9.28
CA ALA A 111 -7.48 1.95 -10.09
C ALA A 111 -7.24 1.77 -11.60
N ASP A 112 -5.99 1.81 -12.06
CA ASP A 112 -5.59 1.55 -13.44
C ASP A 112 -4.26 0.78 -13.52
N GLN A 113 -3.88 0.35 -14.73
CA GLN A 113 -2.62 -0.34 -14.99
C GLN A 113 -1.80 0.36 -16.07
N PRO A 114 -0.46 0.38 -15.94
CA PRO A 114 0.40 0.89 -16.99
C PRO A 114 0.25 0.02 -18.25
N LEU A 115 0.22 0.68 -19.40
CA LEU A 115 0.23 -0.01 -20.69
C LEU A 115 1.50 -0.87 -20.84
N ALA A 116 1.43 -1.94 -21.63
CA ALA A 116 2.59 -2.82 -21.88
C ALA A 116 3.83 -2.04 -22.39
N GLY A 117 3.62 -0.98 -23.17
CA GLY A 117 4.70 -0.09 -23.64
C GLY A 117 5.38 0.74 -22.54
N MET A 118 4.76 0.89 -21.37
CA MET A 118 5.32 1.63 -20.22
C MET A 118 6.25 0.79 -19.35
N VAL A 119 6.31 -0.53 -19.52
CA VAL A 119 7.13 -1.41 -18.69
C VAL A 119 8.62 -1.06 -18.77
N ILE A 120 9.15 -0.86 -19.97
CA ILE A 120 10.57 -0.51 -20.17
C ILE A 120 10.87 0.92 -19.68
N PRO A 121 10.07 1.95 -20.02
CA PRO A 121 10.20 3.28 -19.44
C PRO A 121 10.19 3.28 -17.91
N LEU A 122 9.22 2.60 -17.28
CA LEU A 122 9.11 2.48 -15.83
C LEU A 122 10.35 1.83 -15.24
N ALA A 123 10.77 0.67 -15.75
CA ALA A 123 11.97 -0.02 -15.26
C ALA A 123 13.23 0.87 -15.33
N ASN A 124 13.38 1.62 -16.43
CA ASN A 124 14.50 2.56 -16.60
C ASN A 124 14.45 3.75 -15.64
N ALA A 125 13.26 4.30 -15.38
CA ALA A 125 13.05 5.40 -14.44
C ALA A 125 13.26 4.95 -12.99
N LEU A 126 12.76 3.76 -12.66
CA LEU A 126 12.77 3.14 -11.33
C LEU A 126 14.06 2.36 -11.01
N LYS A 127 14.99 2.26 -11.97
CA LYS A 127 16.28 1.57 -11.83
C LYS A 127 16.12 0.12 -11.34
N CYS A 128 15.11 -0.57 -11.85
CA CYS A 128 14.80 -1.95 -11.49
C CYS A 128 14.76 -2.86 -12.72
N ASP A 129 14.78 -4.18 -12.49
CA ASP A 129 14.64 -5.16 -13.55
C ASP A 129 13.18 -5.19 -14.08
N PRO A 130 12.95 -5.15 -15.41
CA PRO A 130 11.61 -5.20 -15.97
C PRO A 130 10.81 -6.47 -15.60
N MET A 131 11.49 -7.61 -15.45
CA MET A 131 10.85 -8.87 -15.08
C MET A 131 10.42 -8.85 -13.61
N TRP A 132 11.25 -8.28 -12.73
CA TRP A 132 10.85 -7.98 -11.35
C TRP A 132 9.66 -7.02 -11.31
N LEU A 133 9.65 -5.96 -12.12
CA LEU A 133 8.53 -5.01 -12.17
C LEU A 133 7.22 -5.68 -12.63
N LEU A 134 7.30 -6.67 -13.53
CA LEU A 134 6.13 -7.42 -14.01
C LEU A 134 5.67 -8.53 -13.07
N THR A 135 6.58 -9.21 -12.40
CA THR A 135 6.29 -10.49 -11.73
C THR A 135 6.56 -10.49 -10.22
N GLY A 136 7.28 -9.49 -9.72
CA GLY A 136 7.81 -9.45 -8.36
C GLY A 136 8.94 -10.44 -8.09
N LYS A 137 9.37 -11.22 -9.09
CA LYS A 137 10.45 -12.21 -8.96
C LYS A 137 11.76 -11.63 -9.50
N ASN A 138 12.83 -11.78 -8.73
CA ASN A 138 14.18 -11.49 -9.23
C ASN A 138 14.61 -12.61 -10.19
N ALA A 139 15.43 -12.28 -11.19
CA ALA A 139 15.95 -13.24 -12.17
C ALA A 139 16.82 -14.37 -11.54
N GLU A 140 17.21 -14.24 -10.26
CA GLU A 140 18.15 -15.15 -9.59
C GLU A 140 17.47 -16.20 -8.68
N SER A 141 16.14 -16.28 -8.64
CA SER A 141 15.43 -17.21 -7.73
C SER A 141 15.14 -18.61 -8.32
N GLU A 142 15.76 -18.98 -9.44
CA GLU A 142 15.73 -20.34 -9.99
C GLU A 142 17.16 -20.89 -10.11
N VAL A 143 17.73 -21.33 -8.98
CA VAL A 143 18.85 -22.29 -8.91
C VAL A 143 18.73 -23.14 -7.65
#